data_AF-A0A8T2V2E7-F1
#
_entry.id   AF-A0A8T2V2E7-F1
#
_cell.length_a   1.000
_cell.length_b   1.000
_cell.length_c   1.000
_cell.angle_alpha   90.00
_cell.angle_beta   90.00
_cell.angle_gamma   90.00
#
_symmetry.space_group_name_H-M   'P 1'
#
loop_
_entity.id
_entity.type
_entity.pdbx_description
1 polymer ?
#
loop_
_entity_poly.entity_id
_entity_poly.type
_entity_poly.pdbx_seq_one_letter_code
_entity_poly.pdbx_strand_id
1 'polypeptide(L)'
;MDPFQLRYALHVRETLNIYAMKEAAGFLVGEHDFSAFANASKQQMKGGFVRKIYRLDITEMGANYLFEIEGNGFLYKQVRNMVGLILVVGKELLPPSAVETILSSRCRKLLAYHAPTAPSHGLHLMHVMYNEEDLIAPSGASRYSRGIFQTQSKCKLLLPHI
;
A
#
# COMPACT_ATOMS: atom_id res chain seq x y z
N MET A 1 16.22 -14.42 12.36
CA MET A 1 16.30 -13.00 11.92
C MET A 1 17.55 -12.35 12.45
N ASP A 2 18.22 -11.57 11.62
CA ASP A 2 19.32 -10.67 12.01
C ASP A 2 18.82 -9.60 13.02
N PRO A 3 19.45 -9.44 14.20
CA PRO A 3 19.12 -8.40 15.17
C PRO A 3 19.06 -6.97 14.60
N PHE A 4 19.86 -6.65 13.58
CA PHE A 4 19.85 -5.32 12.95
C PHE A 4 18.59 -5.04 12.12
N GLN A 5 17.83 -6.08 11.74
CA GLN A 5 16.61 -5.95 10.93
C GLN A 5 15.33 -5.88 11.76
N LEU A 6 15.38 -6.05 13.08
CA LEU A 6 14.20 -6.12 13.97
C LEU A 6 13.26 -4.91 13.87
N ARG A 7 13.79 -3.73 13.52
CA ARG A 7 13.02 -2.49 13.39
C ARG A 7 12.58 -2.18 11.96
N TYR A 8 12.99 -3.00 10.99
CA TYR A 8 12.88 -2.69 9.56
C TYR A 8 12.28 -3.82 8.74
N ALA A 9 12.12 -5.02 9.32
CA ALA A 9 11.56 -6.19 8.65
C ALA A 9 10.67 -6.99 9.60
N LEU A 10 9.62 -7.59 9.05
CA LEU A 10 8.79 -8.55 9.78
C LEU A 10 9.48 -9.92 9.79
N HIS A 11 9.69 -10.48 10.98
CA HIS A 11 10.12 -11.87 11.10
C HIS A 11 8.94 -12.81 10.89
N VAL A 12 9.06 -13.69 9.90
CA VAL A 12 8.16 -14.84 9.70
C VAL A 12 8.97 -16.10 9.97
N ARG A 13 8.47 -16.98 10.83
CA ARG A 13 9.18 -18.20 11.23
C ARG A 13 8.93 -19.36 10.28
N GLU A 14 7.75 -19.36 9.68
CA GLU A 14 7.29 -20.35 8.73
C GLU A 14 7.92 -20.13 7.36
N THR A 15 8.12 -21.22 6.62
CA THR A 15 8.48 -21.17 5.21
C THR A 15 7.34 -20.58 4.41
N LEU A 16 7.65 -19.71 3.46
CA LEU A 16 6.66 -19.06 2.61
C LEU A 16 6.74 -19.58 1.18
N ASN A 17 5.60 -19.94 0.60
CA ASN A 17 5.48 -20.27 -0.82
C ASN A 17 5.46 -18.97 -1.65
N ILE A 18 6.61 -18.64 -2.27
CA ILE A 18 6.76 -17.44 -3.10
C ILE A 18 5.83 -17.44 -4.32
N TYR A 19 5.56 -18.60 -4.92
CA TYR A 19 4.70 -18.69 -6.11
C TYR A 19 3.25 -18.35 -5.75
N ALA A 20 2.74 -18.91 -4.65
CA ALA A 20 1.41 -18.58 -4.13
C ALA A 20 1.30 -17.09 -3.75
N MET A 21 2.35 -16.52 -3.14
CA MET A 21 2.37 -15.09 -2.83
C MET A 21 2.35 -14.21 -4.09
N LYS A 22 3.10 -14.57 -5.14
CA LYS A 22 3.12 -13.86 -6.42
C LYS A 22 1.78 -13.95 -7.16
N GLU A 23 1.14 -15.11 -7.13
CA GLU A 23 -0.21 -15.28 -7.68
C GLU A 23 -1.22 -14.40 -6.93
N ALA A 24 -1.20 -14.43 -5.59
CA ALA A 24 -2.01 -13.58 -4.73
C ALA A 24 -1.82 -12.07 -5.01
N ALA A 25 -0.57 -11.66 -5.21
CA ALA A 25 -0.23 -10.29 -5.59
C ALA A 25 -0.85 -9.87 -6.93
N GLY A 26 -0.86 -10.78 -7.92
CA GLY A 26 -1.42 -10.53 -9.24
C GLY A 26 -2.87 -10.07 -9.22
N PHE A 27 -3.71 -10.64 -8.33
CA PHE A 27 -5.11 -10.25 -8.17
C PHE A 27 -5.32 -8.81 -7.66
N LEU A 28 -4.30 -8.20 -7.06
CA LEU A 28 -4.38 -6.84 -6.50
C LEU A 28 -3.89 -5.77 -7.48
N VAL A 29 -3.15 -6.15 -8.53
CA VAL A 29 -2.68 -5.20 -9.56
C VAL A 29 -3.87 -4.75 -10.42
N GLY A 30 -3.89 -3.47 -10.79
CA GLY A 30 -4.99 -2.85 -11.53
C GLY A 30 -5.82 -1.88 -10.67
N GLU A 31 -6.99 -1.50 -11.20
CA GLU A 31 -7.90 -0.55 -10.56
C GLU A 31 -9.06 -1.29 -9.88
N HIS A 32 -9.16 -1.14 -8.56
CA HIS A 32 -10.11 -1.89 -7.75
C HIS A 32 -10.70 -1.03 -6.62
N ASP A 33 -11.87 -1.44 -6.12
CA ASP A 33 -12.41 -0.96 -4.85
C ASP A 33 -11.72 -1.69 -3.68
N PHE A 34 -10.84 -0.99 -2.98
CA PHE A 34 -10.07 -1.54 -1.86
C PHE A 34 -10.75 -1.37 -0.49
N SER A 35 -12.08 -1.24 -0.43
CA SER A 35 -12.84 -1.15 0.83
C SER A 35 -12.54 -2.29 1.80
N ALA A 36 -12.35 -3.53 1.28
CA ALA A 36 -11.98 -4.69 2.08
C ALA A 36 -10.59 -4.57 2.74
N PHE A 37 -9.70 -3.76 2.16
CA PHE A 37 -8.33 -3.53 2.63
C PHE A 37 -8.17 -2.21 3.38
N ALA A 38 -9.23 -1.40 3.50
CA ALA A 38 -9.18 -0.12 4.19
C ALA A 38 -9.66 -0.24 5.64
N ASN A 39 -8.95 0.40 6.56
CA ASN A 39 -9.51 0.65 7.88
C ASN A 39 -10.35 1.93 7.82
N ALA A 40 -11.63 1.82 8.20
CA ALA A 40 -12.58 2.94 8.13
C ALA A 40 -12.02 4.19 8.84
N SER A 41 -11.94 5.28 8.11
CA SER A 41 -11.62 6.61 8.64
C SER A 41 -12.53 7.66 7.98
N LYS A 42 -12.92 8.70 8.73
CA LYS A 42 -13.82 9.77 8.25
C LYS A 42 -13.32 10.46 6.97
N GLN A 43 -12.02 10.41 6.70
CA GLN A 43 -11.37 11.06 5.57
C GLN A 43 -11.54 10.27 4.26
N GLN A 44 -11.73 8.95 4.32
CA GLN A 44 -11.85 8.08 3.14
C GLN A 44 -13.23 8.15 2.48
N MET A 45 -14.29 8.38 3.25
CA MET A 45 -15.65 8.47 2.69
C MET A 45 -15.82 9.62 1.69
N LYS A 46 -14.89 10.59 1.66
CA LYS A 46 -14.90 11.72 0.72
C LYS A 46 -14.13 11.48 -0.58
N GLY A 47 -13.13 10.59 -0.57
CA GLY A 47 -12.22 10.37 -1.70
C GLY A 47 -12.38 9.01 -2.39
N GLY A 48 -13.41 8.26 -2.02
CA GLY A 48 -13.67 6.91 -2.53
C GLY A 48 -12.65 5.87 -2.07
N PHE A 49 -12.98 4.60 -2.33
CA PHE A 49 -12.16 3.44 -2.01
C PHE A 49 -11.46 2.84 -3.23
N VAL A 50 -11.67 3.43 -4.41
CA VAL A 50 -11.02 2.98 -5.65
C VAL A 50 -9.58 3.48 -5.68
N ARG A 51 -8.63 2.57 -5.88
CA ARG A 51 -7.21 2.87 -6.11
C ARG A 51 -6.69 2.04 -7.26
N LYS A 52 -5.61 2.52 -7.88
CA LYS A 52 -4.91 1.80 -8.93
C LYS A 52 -3.53 1.41 -8.42
N ILE A 53 -3.29 0.10 -8.33
CA ILE A 53 -1.97 -0.47 -8.09
C ILE A 53 -1.34 -0.71 -9.46
N TYR A 54 -0.23 -0.02 -9.73
CA TYR A 54 0.52 -0.17 -10.97
C TYR A 54 1.39 -1.42 -10.93
N ARG A 55 1.96 -1.72 -9.75
CA ARG A 55 2.93 -2.79 -9.57
C ARG A 55 2.85 -3.37 -8.16
N LEU A 56 2.97 -4.69 -8.05
CA LEU A 56 3.13 -5.41 -6.79
C LEU A 56 4.11 -6.57 -7.01
N ASP A 57 5.39 -6.30 -6.75
CA ASP A 57 6.45 -7.28 -6.94
C ASP A 57 6.85 -7.91 -5.60
N ILE A 58 7.17 -9.19 -5.63
CA ILE A 58 7.71 -9.94 -4.49
C ILE A 58 9.02 -10.58 -4.93
N THR A 59 10.12 -10.06 -4.40
CA THR A 59 11.49 -10.46 -4.79
C THR A 59 12.17 -11.16 -3.63
N GLU A 60 12.81 -12.30 -3.92
CA GLU A 60 13.65 -13.00 -2.94
C GLU A 60 15.02 -12.32 -2.86
N MET A 61 15.42 -11.95 -1.65
CA MET A 61 16.67 -11.28 -1.33
C MET A 61 17.41 -12.05 -0.25
N GLY A 62 17.98 -13.20 -0.63
CA GLY A 62 18.57 -14.15 0.32
C GLY A 62 17.50 -14.66 1.30
N ALA A 63 17.67 -14.39 2.60
CA ALA A 63 16.72 -14.83 3.63
C ALA A 63 15.47 -13.93 3.76
N ASN A 64 15.33 -12.90 2.93
CA ASN A 64 14.25 -11.91 3.02
C ASN A 64 13.38 -11.91 1.75
N TYR A 65 12.12 -11.53 1.91
CA TYR A 65 11.24 -11.18 0.79
C TYR A 65 10.99 -9.67 0.79
N LEU A 66 11.26 -9.02 -0.33
CA LEU A 66 10.95 -7.61 -0.55
C LEU A 66 9.63 -7.49 -1.29
N PHE A 67 8.69 -6.75 -0.71
CA PHE A 67 7.42 -6.37 -1.33
C PHE A 67 7.54 -4.94 -1.84
N GLU A 68 7.47 -4.74 -3.15
CA GLU A 68 7.43 -3.41 -3.76
C GLU A 68 6.04 -3.16 -4.31
N ILE A 69 5.37 -2.12 -3.79
CA ILE A 69 4.00 -1.77 -4.17
C ILE A 69 4.01 -0.33 -4.68
N GLU A 70 3.52 -0.15 -5.90
CA GLU A 70 3.40 1.14 -6.58
C GLU A 70 1.95 1.40 -6.96
N GLY A 71 1.47 2.62 -6.79
CA GLY A 71 0.10 2.97 -7.13
C GLY A 71 -0.16 4.47 -7.06
N ASN A 72 -1.35 4.89 -7.51
CA ASN A 72 -1.78 6.29 -7.50
C ASN A 72 -2.09 6.86 -6.10
N GLY A 73 -1.93 6.04 -5.07
CA GLY A 73 -2.17 6.37 -3.68
C GLY A 73 -2.73 5.16 -2.92
N PHE A 74 -2.66 5.21 -1.60
CA PHE A 74 -3.11 4.11 -0.74
C PHE A 74 -4.09 4.61 0.32
N LEU A 75 -5.08 3.78 0.63
CA LEU A 75 -5.98 3.99 1.75
C LEU A 75 -5.24 3.69 3.06
N TYR A 76 -5.78 4.21 4.16
CA TYR A 76 -5.24 4.00 5.50
C TYR A 76 -5.15 2.51 5.81
N LYS A 77 -3.91 2.05 6.07
CA LYS A 77 -3.51 0.67 6.32
C LYS A 77 -3.66 -0.30 5.13
N GLN A 78 -4.02 0.16 3.93
CA GLN A 78 -4.23 -0.69 2.75
C GLN A 78 -3.05 -1.62 2.48
N VAL A 79 -1.86 -1.05 2.31
CA VAL A 79 -0.61 -1.80 2.03
C VAL A 79 -0.37 -2.88 3.07
N ARG A 80 -0.50 -2.55 4.36
CA ARG A 80 -0.26 -3.50 5.45
C ARG A 80 -1.32 -4.60 5.53
N ASN A 81 -2.56 -4.31 5.14
CA ASN A 81 -3.63 -5.31 5.07
C ASN A 81 -3.42 -6.25 3.86
N MET A 82 -2.99 -5.71 2.71
CA MET A 82 -2.63 -6.51 1.53
C MET A 82 -1.49 -7.47 1.84
N VAL A 83 -0.38 -6.95 2.38
CA VAL A 83 0.77 -7.78 2.77
C VAL A 83 0.37 -8.82 3.82
N GLY A 84 -0.46 -8.45 4.80
CA GLY A 84 -0.97 -9.39 5.80
C GLY A 84 -1.70 -10.59 5.18
N LEU A 85 -2.57 -10.34 4.19
CA LEU A 85 -3.29 -11.40 3.49
C LEU A 85 -2.37 -12.24 2.60
N ILE A 86 -1.45 -11.61 1.85
CA ILE A 86 -0.48 -12.32 1.03
C ILE A 86 0.40 -13.23 1.88
N LEU A 87 0.79 -12.81 3.09
CA LEU A 87 1.53 -13.67 4.02
C LEU A 87 0.72 -14.89 4.47
N VAL A 88 -0.59 -14.76 4.68
CA VAL A 88 -1.46 -15.91 4.99
C VAL A 88 -1.51 -16.90 3.81
N VAL A 89 -1.59 -16.40 2.57
CA VAL A 89 -1.48 -17.22 1.36
C VAL A 89 -0.10 -17.87 1.23
N GLY A 90 0.97 -17.11 1.52
CA GLY A 90 2.34 -17.64 1.50
C GLY A 90 2.58 -18.73 2.54
N LYS A 91 1.85 -18.70 3.66
CA LYS A 91 1.81 -19.79 4.64
C LYS A 91 0.89 -20.95 4.23
N GLU A 92 0.31 -20.88 3.04
CA GLU A 92 -0.62 -21.87 2.48
C GLU A 92 -1.88 -22.12 3.34
N LEU A 93 -2.25 -21.15 4.17
CA LEU A 93 -3.45 -21.20 5.00
C LEU A 93 -4.71 -20.77 4.23
N LEU A 94 -4.52 -20.11 3.10
CA LEU A 94 -5.56 -19.76 2.14
C LEU A 94 -5.01 -19.93 0.72
N PRO A 95 -5.86 -20.32 -0.26
CA PRO A 95 -5.46 -20.32 -1.65
C PRO A 95 -5.30 -18.88 -2.18
N PRO A 96 -4.47 -18.64 -3.22
CA PRO A 96 -4.32 -17.32 -3.83
C PRO A 96 -5.65 -16.68 -4.27
N SER A 97 -6.59 -17.48 -4.78
CA SER A 97 -7.92 -17.03 -5.20
C SER A 97 -8.77 -16.42 -4.06
N ALA A 98 -8.43 -16.68 -2.79
CA ALA A 98 -9.07 -16.01 -1.66
C ALA A 98 -8.86 -14.50 -1.68
N VAL A 99 -7.77 -14.00 -2.30
CA VAL A 99 -7.50 -12.56 -2.44
C VAL A 99 -8.57 -11.88 -3.29
N GLU A 100 -8.92 -12.47 -4.44
CA GLU A 100 -9.97 -11.96 -5.32
C GLU A 100 -11.33 -11.97 -4.62
N THR A 101 -11.62 -13.03 -3.86
CA THR A 101 -12.86 -13.16 -3.08
C THR A 101 -12.97 -12.06 -2.03
N ILE A 102 -11.89 -11.81 -1.27
CA ILE A 102 -11.84 -10.77 -0.25
C ILE A 102 -11.93 -9.38 -0.87
N LEU A 103 -11.22 -9.12 -1.96
CA LEU A 103 -11.29 -7.87 -2.71
C LEU A 103 -12.72 -7.58 -3.18
N SER A 104 -13.34 -8.55 -3.84
CA SER A 104 -14.71 -8.45 -4.37
C SER A 104 -15.76 -8.27 -3.28
N SER A 105 -15.51 -8.76 -2.07
CA SER A 105 -16.44 -8.63 -0.94
C SER A 105 -16.65 -7.18 -0.49
N ARG A 106 -15.68 -6.29 -0.76
CA ARG A 106 -15.62 -4.91 -0.24
C ARG A 106 -15.81 -4.80 1.28
N CYS A 107 -15.64 -5.91 2.01
CA CYS A 107 -15.97 -6.02 3.42
C CYS A 107 -14.71 -6.19 4.26
N ARG A 108 -14.31 -5.12 4.97
CA ARG A 108 -13.11 -5.15 5.82
C ARG A 108 -13.16 -6.23 6.91
N LYS A 109 -14.35 -6.59 7.40
CA LYS A 109 -14.52 -7.62 8.44
C LYS A 109 -14.07 -9.00 7.94
N LEU A 110 -14.33 -9.32 6.67
CA LEU A 110 -13.93 -10.61 6.07
C LEU A 110 -12.39 -10.73 6.05
N LEU A 111 -11.68 -9.69 5.61
CA LEU A 111 -10.22 -9.68 5.68
C LEU A 111 -9.72 -9.82 7.12
N ALA A 112 -10.32 -9.11 8.09
CA ALA A 112 -9.90 -9.16 9.50
C ALA A 112 -10.04 -10.55 10.13
N TYR A 113 -11.00 -11.34 9.66
CA TYR A 113 -11.19 -12.71 10.12
C TYR A 113 -10.05 -13.63 9.66
N HIS A 114 -9.55 -13.41 8.45
CA HIS A 114 -8.53 -14.28 7.84
C HIS A 114 -7.09 -13.82 8.07
N ALA A 115 -6.84 -12.51 8.08
CA ALA A 115 -5.50 -11.97 8.02
C ALA A 115 -5.32 -10.78 9.00
N PRO A 116 -4.36 -10.87 9.94
CA PRO A 116 -3.98 -9.72 10.73
C PRO A 116 -3.28 -8.68 9.85
N THR A 117 -3.42 -7.40 10.21
CA THR A 117 -2.66 -6.33 9.56
C THR A 117 -1.16 -6.53 9.83
N ALA A 118 -0.34 -6.57 8.78
CA ALA A 118 1.12 -6.66 8.93
C ALA A 118 1.64 -5.52 9.82
N PRO A 119 2.67 -5.71 10.67
CA PRO A 119 3.24 -4.64 11.49
C PRO A 119 3.78 -3.46 10.66
N SER A 120 3.83 -2.25 11.25
CA SER A 120 4.25 -1.05 10.52
C SER A 120 5.75 -0.91 10.32
N HIS A 121 6.55 -1.51 11.20
CA HIS A 121 8.01 -1.31 11.20
C HIS A 121 8.69 -1.89 9.95
N GLY A 122 8.02 -2.79 9.22
CA GLY A 122 8.51 -3.29 7.93
C GLY A 122 8.17 -2.41 6.72
N LEU A 123 7.32 -1.40 6.87
CA LEU A 123 6.83 -0.58 5.76
C LEU A 123 7.62 0.72 5.64
N HIS A 124 8.17 0.98 4.46
CA HIS A 124 8.96 2.16 4.15
C HIS A 124 8.44 2.84 2.88
N LEU A 125 8.40 4.16 2.86
CA LEU A 125 8.16 4.94 1.64
C LEU A 125 9.49 5.10 0.90
N MET A 126 9.57 4.56 -0.32
CA MET A 126 10.80 4.58 -1.11
C MET A 126 10.86 5.79 -2.05
N HIS A 127 9.82 6.01 -2.84
CA HIS A 127 9.79 7.06 -3.85
C HIS A 127 8.40 7.72 -3.94
N VAL A 128 8.41 8.98 -4.33
CA VAL A 128 7.22 9.72 -4.78
C VAL A 128 7.56 10.31 -6.14
N MET A 129 6.81 9.90 -7.16
CA MET A 129 7.04 10.36 -8.54
C MET A 129 6.22 11.63 -8.78
N TYR A 130 6.86 12.65 -9.35
CA TYR A 130 6.25 13.91 -9.77
C TYR A 130 6.55 14.13 -11.25
N ASN A 131 5.63 14.78 -11.97
CA ASN A 131 5.94 15.23 -13.32
C ASN A 131 6.88 16.44 -13.24
N GLU A 132 7.74 16.64 -14.24
CA GLU A 132 8.67 17.79 -14.24
C GLU A 132 7.93 19.13 -14.15
N GLU A 133 6.75 19.22 -14.77
CA GLU A 133 5.84 20.36 -14.70
C GLU A 133 5.38 20.70 -13.27
N ASP A 134 5.19 19.70 -12.40
CA ASP A 134 4.81 19.90 -10.99
C ASP A 134 5.97 20.47 -10.17
N LEU A 135 7.20 20.34 -10.66
CA LEU A 135 8.42 20.83 -10.01
C LEU A 135 8.78 22.26 -10.44
N ILE A 136 8.07 22.83 -11.43
CA ILE A 136 8.29 24.19 -11.89
C ILE A 136 7.76 25.16 -10.82
N ALA A 137 8.66 26.01 -10.30
CA ALA A 137 8.27 27.05 -9.36
C ALA A 137 7.28 28.04 -10.03
N PRO A 138 6.23 28.48 -9.32
CA PRO A 138 5.31 29.49 -9.85
C PRO A 138 6.05 30.77 -10.26
N SER A 139 5.54 31.46 -11.28
CA SER A 139 6.12 32.74 -11.72
C SER A 139 6.16 33.74 -10.57
N GLY A 140 7.33 34.36 -10.35
CA GLY A 140 7.57 35.27 -9.22
C GLY A 140 7.96 34.61 -7.90
N ALA A 141 8.09 33.28 -7.85
CA ALA A 141 8.62 32.59 -6.67
C ALA A 141 10.08 33.02 -6.40
N SER A 142 10.37 33.35 -5.13
CA SER A 142 11.73 33.66 -4.68
C SER A 142 12.66 32.46 -4.90
N ARG A 143 13.88 32.69 -5.43
CA ARG A 143 14.93 31.65 -5.53
C ARG A 143 15.33 31.05 -4.18
N TYR A 144 15.08 31.78 -3.09
CA TYR A 144 15.28 31.30 -1.73
C TYR A 144 13.93 30.90 -1.13
N SER A 145 13.76 29.61 -0.87
CA SER A 145 12.71 29.10 0.01
C SER A 145 13.03 29.55 1.43
N ARG A 146 12.39 30.61 1.90
CA ARG A 146 12.26 30.85 3.35
C ARG A 146 11.22 29.84 3.82
N GLY A 147 11.64 28.61 4.12
CA GLY A 147 10.76 27.47 4.42
C GLY A 147 9.51 27.88 5.20
N ILE A 148 8.39 28.07 4.48
CA ILE A 148 7.11 28.41 5.08
C ILE A 148 6.52 27.07 5.50
N PHE A 149 6.52 26.81 6.80
CA PHE A 149 5.74 25.72 7.37
C PHE A 149 4.26 26.06 7.23
N GLN A 150 3.62 25.59 6.17
CA GLN A 150 2.17 25.61 6.06
C GLN A 150 1.62 24.24 6.43
N THR A 151 0.98 24.17 7.61
CA THR A 151 0.13 23.03 7.96
C THR A 151 -1.16 23.11 7.16
N GLN A 152 -1.21 22.44 6.01
CA GLN A 152 -2.43 22.31 5.22
C GLN A 152 -3.26 21.12 5.73
N SER A 153 -4.27 21.42 6.54
CA SER A 153 -5.14 20.40 7.14
C SER A 153 -6.29 19.94 6.21
N LYS A 154 -6.53 20.64 5.09
CA LYS A 154 -7.49 20.24 4.03
C LYS A 154 -7.05 20.80 2.68
N CYS A 155 -6.40 19.99 1.86
CA CYS A 155 -6.16 20.34 0.46
C CYS A 155 -7.43 20.02 -0.36
N LYS A 156 -8.09 21.04 -0.91
CA LYS A 156 -9.10 20.88 -1.97
C LYS A 156 -8.40 21.26 -3.27
N LEU A 157 -8.08 20.26 -4.08
CA LEU A 157 -7.67 20.48 -5.46
C LEU A 157 -8.88 21.09 -6.19
N LEU A 158 -8.78 22.37 -6.55
CA LEU A 158 -9.70 23.02 -7.47
C LEU A 158 -9.17 22.74 -8.87
N LEU A 159 -9.88 21.90 -9.62
CA LEU A 159 -9.67 21.79 -11.07
C LEU A 159 -10.20 23.06 -11.73
N PRO A 160 -9.46 23.68 -12.67
CA PRO A 160 -10.00 24.78 -13.45
C PRO A 160 -11.12 24.23 -14.36
N HIS A 161 -12.29 24.85 -14.26
CA HIS A 161 -13.39 24.64 -15.18
C HIS A 161 -12.96 25.09 -16.58
N ILE A 162 -13.09 24.18 -17.56
CA ILE A 162 -13.23 24.52 -18.98
C ILE A 162 -14.72 24.67 -19.24
#